data_AF-A0A7J2YEN3-F1
#
_entry.id   AF-A0A7J2YEN3-F1
#
_cell.length_a   1.000
_cell.length_b   1.000
_cell.length_c   1.000
_cell.angle_alpha   90.00
_cell.angle_beta   90.00
_cell.angle_gamma   90.00
#
_symmetry.space_group_name_H-M   'P 1'
#
loop_
_entity.id
_entity.type
_entity.pdbx_description
1 polymer ?
#
loop_
_entity_poly.entity_id
_entity_poly.type
_entity_poly.pdbx_seq_one_letter_code
_entity_poly.pdbx_strand_id
1 'polypeptide(L)'
;MKSLSRLRHLAMILEKVKPHPNPKVYFEQYSLRGDDAARILWFAGIINDDISGRRVLDAGCGTGILGFGAVLLGAEMVLGVDLDFEALKTALDNAKSLGLYFAISFVRADVSHLPLARRFDTVIQNPPFGVHRRGADRMFL
;
A
#
# COMPACT_ATOMS: atom_id res chain seq x y z
N MET A 1 26.38 6.37 4.48
CA MET A 1 26.11 7.29 3.35
C MET A 1 25.14 6.76 2.27
N LYS A 2 24.97 5.43 2.08
CA LYS A 2 24.07 4.84 1.05
C LYS A 2 22.56 4.81 1.40
N SER A 3 22.14 5.08 2.64
CA SER A 3 20.73 4.95 3.08
C SER A 3 19.82 6.09 2.61
N LEU A 4 20.24 7.35 2.79
CA LEU A 4 19.39 8.52 2.51
C LEU A 4 19.08 8.68 1.01
N SER A 5 20.05 8.35 0.14
CA SER A 5 19.85 8.38 -1.31
C SER A 5 18.82 7.34 -1.77
N ARG A 6 18.81 6.13 -1.18
CA ARG A 6 17.82 5.09 -1.48
C ARG A 6 16.41 5.49 -1.03
N LEU A 7 16.29 6.05 0.17
CA LEU A 7 15.02 6.58 0.67
C LEU A 7 14.43 7.64 -0.26
N ARG A 8 15.25 8.60 -0.69
CA ARG A 8 14.82 9.65 -1.63
C ARG A 8 14.42 9.08 -2.99
N HIS A 9 15.17 8.11 -3.51
CA HIS A 9 14.84 7.47 -4.78
C HIS A 9 13.51 6.72 -4.70
N LEU A 10 13.27 5.97 -3.61
CA LEU A 10 11.98 5.33 -3.37
C LEU A 10 10.85 6.37 -3.37
N ALA A 11 10.99 7.46 -2.62
CA ALA A 11 10.00 8.54 -2.58
C ALA A 11 9.72 9.12 -3.98
N MET A 12 10.75 9.36 -4.80
CA MET A 12 10.59 9.87 -6.17
C MET A 12 9.85 8.91 -7.11
N ILE A 13 10.00 7.60 -6.92
CA ILE A 13 9.24 6.61 -7.68
C ILE A 13 7.78 6.61 -7.24
N LEU A 14 7.55 6.62 -5.92
CA LEU A 14 6.20 6.59 -5.33
C LEU A 14 5.40 7.87 -5.63
N GLU A 15 6.05 9.02 -5.82
CA GLU A 15 5.38 10.26 -6.22
C GLU A 15 4.73 10.18 -7.62
N LYS A 16 5.11 9.19 -8.45
CA LYS A 16 4.49 8.95 -9.75
C LYS A 16 3.15 8.21 -9.66
N VAL A 17 2.80 7.68 -8.49
CA VAL A 17 1.55 6.94 -8.27
C VAL A 17 0.39 7.92 -8.41
N LYS A 18 -0.50 7.64 -9.36
CA LYS A 18 -1.67 8.50 -9.57
C LYS A 18 -2.62 8.40 -8.37
N PRO A 19 -3.18 9.54 -7.93
CA PRO A 19 -4.16 9.57 -6.85
C PRO A 19 -5.47 8.91 -7.28
N HIS A 20 -6.37 8.70 -6.32
CA HIS A 20 -7.73 8.26 -6.60
C HIS A 20 -8.43 9.28 -7.52
N PRO A 21 -9.06 8.86 -8.64
CA PRO A 21 -9.64 9.79 -9.61
C PRO A 21 -10.87 10.54 -9.08
N ASN A 22 -11.62 9.92 -8.15
CA ASN A 22 -12.82 10.50 -7.55
C ASN A 22 -12.89 10.22 -6.03
N PRO A 23 -12.06 10.88 -5.21
CA PRO A 23 -11.92 10.53 -3.79
C PRO A 23 -13.19 10.84 -3.00
N LYS A 24 -13.63 9.89 -2.19
CA LYS A 24 -14.80 10.00 -1.32
C LYS A 24 -14.36 10.36 0.10
N VAL A 25 -14.79 11.53 0.56
CA VAL A 25 -14.52 12.02 1.93
C VAL A 25 -14.98 11.02 2.99
N TYR A 26 -16.10 10.33 2.75
CA TYR A 26 -16.63 9.31 3.66
C TYR A 26 -15.66 8.16 3.97
N PHE A 27 -14.75 7.84 3.04
CA PHE A 27 -13.73 6.81 3.22
C PHE A 27 -12.35 7.37 3.60
N GLU A 28 -12.24 8.69 3.86
CA GLU A 28 -10.96 9.36 4.13
C GLU A 28 -9.89 9.06 3.06
N GLN A 29 -10.31 8.98 1.79
CA GLN A 29 -9.44 8.67 0.64
C GLN A 29 -8.55 9.88 0.29
N TYR A 30 -7.48 10.10 1.07
CA TYR A 30 -6.40 11.01 0.71
C TYR A 30 -5.23 10.24 0.10
N SER A 31 -4.48 10.91 -0.77
CA SER A 31 -3.25 10.34 -1.32
C SER A 31 -2.11 10.56 -0.35
N LEU A 32 -1.54 9.47 0.15
CA LEU A 32 -0.28 9.51 0.88
C LEU A 32 0.82 10.01 -0.06
N ARG A 33 1.61 10.98 0.40
CA ARG A 33 2.72 11.53 -0.39
C ARG A 33 3.88 10.53 -0.46
N GLY A 34 4.66 10.59 -1.53
CA GLY A 34 5.75 9.63 -1.76
C GLY A 34 6.81 9.64 -0.67
N ASP A 35 7.09 10.78 -0.05
CA ASP A 35 8.03 10.91 1.07
C ASP A 35 7.51 10.26 2.36
N ASP A 36 6.23 10.45 2.68
CA ASP A 36 5.60 9.83 3.85
C ASP A 36 5.50 8.31 3.68
N ALA A 37 5.09 7.86 2.48
CA ALA A 37 5.08 6.44 2.12
C ALA A 37 6.48 5.81 2.22
N ALA A 38 7.49 6.46 1.63
CA ALA A 38 8.86 5.96 1.67
C ALA A 38 9.42 5.84 3.09
N ARG A 39 9.04 6.74 4.01
CA ARG A 39 9.45 6.65 5.42
C ARG A 39 8.84 5.45 6.14
N ILE A 40 7.53 5.22 5.96
CA ILE A 40 6.83 4.05 6.51
C ILE A 40 7.52 2.77 6.02
N LEU A 41 7.74 2.67 4.72
CA LEU A 41 8.33 1.51 4.08
C LEU A 41 9.80 1.31 4.45
N TRP A 42 10.55 2.40 4.63
CA TRP A 42 11.93 2.32 5.10
C TRP A 42 12.01 1.79 6.53
N PHE A 43 11.10 2.23 7.40
CA PHE A 43 11.00 1.70 8.75
C PHE A 43 10.66 0.21 8.73
N ALA A 44 9.60 -0.21 8.05
CA ALA A 44 9.21 -1.62 7.97
C ALA A 44 10.29 -2.48 7.28
N GLY A 45 10.74 -2.11 6.09
CA GLY A 45 11.57 -2.96 5.25
C GLY A 45 13.07 -2.90 5.50
N ILE A 46 13.61 -1.75 5.96
CA ILE A 46 15.07 -1.60 6.13
C ILE A 46 15.48 -1.60 7.60
N ILE A 47 14.66 -1.01 8.48
CA ILE A 47 14.97 -0.97 9.91
C ILE A 47 14.56 -2.27 10.59
N ASN A 48 13.38 -2.81 10.26
CA ASN A 48 12.84 -4.02 10.90
C ASN A 48 12.97 -5.30 10.04
N ASP A 49 13.40 -5.21 8.79
CA ASP A 49 13.55 -6.36 7.86
C ASP A 49 12.25 -7.17 7.62
N ASP A 50 11.11 -6.46 7.66
CA ASP A 50 9.77 -7.06 7.54
C ASP A 50 9.23 -7.04 6.10
N ILE A 51 10.03 -6.73 5.08
CA ILE A 51 9.54 -6.65 3.68
C ILE A 51 10.31 -7.57 2.73
N SER A 52 11.64 -7.53 2.74
CA SER A 52 12.44 -8.29 1.77
C SER A 52 12.19 -9.79 1.89
N GLY A 53 11.79 -10.45 0.80
CA GLY A 53 11.45 -11.86 0.76
C GLY A 53 10.18 -12.24 1.54
N ARG A 54 9.36 -11.26 1.94
CA ARG A 54 8.10 -11.48 2.68
C ARG A 54 6.89 -11.42 1.75
N ARG A 55 5.84 -12.14 2.14
CA ARG A 55 4.50 -11.98 1.54
C ARG A 55 3.78 -10.87 2.30
N VAL A 56 3.46 -9.79 1.61
CA VAL A 56 2.94 -8.57 2.23
C VAL A 56 1.47 -8.38 1.86
N LEU A 57 0.65 -8.05 2.85
CA LEU A 57 -0.72 -7.58 2.66
C LEU A 57 -0.74 -6.04 2.80
N ASP A 58 -1.23 -5.35 1.78
CA ASP A 58 -1.53 -3.91 1.82
C ASP A 58 -3.04 -3.73 2.09
N ALA A 59 -3.40 -3.50 3.35
CA ALA A 59 -4.79 -3.45 3.80
C ALA A 59 -5.37 -2.03 3.65
N GLY A 60 -6.37 -1.88 2.80
CA GLY A 60 -6.86 -0.56 2.37
C GLY A 60 -5.89 0.09 1.39
N CYS A 61 -5.47 -0.66 0.37
CA CYS A 61 -4.34 -0.28 -0.48
C CYS A 61 -4.60 0.98 -1.31
N GLY A 62 -5.86 1.41 -1.48
CA GLY A 62 -6.23 2.54 -2.31
C GLY A 62 -5.67 2.39 -3.71
N THR A 63 -4.87 3.37 -4.15
CA THR A 63 -4.20 3.35 -5.46
C THR A 63 -2.83 2.66 -5.47
N GLY A 64 -2.45 1.98 -4.38
CA GLY A 64 -1.38 0.99 -4.29
C GLY A 64 0.00 1.50 -3.83
N ILE A 65 0.11 2.75 -3.34
CA ILE A 65 1.41 3.38 -3.07
C ILE A 65 2.30 2.59 -2.09
N LEU A 66 1.73 2.05 -1.01
CA LEU A 66 2.49 1.27 -0.03
C LEU A 66 2.87 -0.10 -0.60
N GLY A 67 1.92 -0.80 -1.23
CA GLY A 67 2.18 -2.06 -1.90
C GLY A 67 3.29 -1.97 -2.97
N PHE A 68 3.30 -0.92 -3.80
CA PHE A 68 4.38 -0.72 -4.77
C PHE A 68 5.73 -0.53 -4.12
N GLY A 69 5.78 0.23 -3.03
CA GLY A 69 7.02 0.41 -2.31
C GLY A 69 7.51 -0.87 -1.64
N ALA A 70 6.61 -1.72 -1.15
CA ALA A 70 6.97 -3.05 -0.65
C ALA A 70 7.57 -3.95 -1.75
N VAL A 71 6.98 -3.95 -2.96
CA VAL A 71 7.57 -4.63 -4.13
C VAL A 71 8.98 -4.09 -4.43
N LEU A 72 9.15 -2.76 -4.47
CA LEU A 72 10.43 -2.12 -4.76
C LEU A 72 11.51 -2.39 -3.70
N LEU A 73 11.10 -2.73 -2.48
CA LEU A 73 11.98 -3.14 -1.38
C LEU A 73 12.22 -4.66 -1.34
N GLY A 74 11.69 -5.42 -2.30
CA GLY A 74 12.00 -6.83 -2.48
C GLY A 74 11.01 -7.79 -1.82
N ALA A 75 9.76 -7.38 -1.58
CA ALA A 75 8.70 -8.32 -1.20
C ALA A 75 8.59 -9.47 -2.22
N GLU A 76 8.37 -10.69 -1.73
CA GLU A 76 8.17 -11.88 -2.58
C GLU A 76 6.90 -11.72 -3.42
N MET A 77 5.82 -11.28 -2.76
CA MET A 77 4.57 -10.91 -3.39
C MET A 77 3.82 -9.92 -2.52
N VAL A 78 2.99 -9.09 -3.15
CA VAL A 78 2.08 -8.18 -2.46
C VAL A 78 0.64 -8.47 -2.87
N LEU A 79 -0.27 -8.54 -1.89
CA LEU A 79 -1.70 -8.49 -2.12
C LEU A 79 -2.25 -7.16 -1.61
N GLY A 80 -2.75 -6.32 -2.51
CA GLY A 80 -3.52 -5.13 -2.15
C GLY A 80 -5.00 -5.45 -2.02
N VAL A 81 -5.61 -5.01 -0.93
CA VAL A 81 -7.05 -5.17 -0.67
C VAL A 81 -7.70 -3.82 -0.46
N ASP A 82 -8.81 -3.56 -1.16
CA ASP A 82 -9.62 -2.36 -0.95
C ASP A 82 -11.11 -2.65 -1.24
N LEU A 83 -12.00 -1.85 -0.66
CA LEU A 83 -13.44 -1.92 -0.92
C LEU A 83 -13.83 -1.19 -2.23
N ASP A 84 -13.06 -0.15 -2.59
CA ASP A 84 -13.36 0.71 -3.72
C ASP A 84 -12.78 0.16 -5.02
N PHE A 85 -13.67 -0.29 -5.91
CA PHE A 85 -13.30 -0.81 -7.22
C PHE A 85 -12.58 0.23 -8.09
N GLU A 86 -12.93 1.51 -7.96
CA GLU A 86 -12.30 2.58 -8.74
C GLU A 86 -10.83 2.77 -8.31
N ALA A 87 -10.56 2.73 -7.00
CA ALA A 87 -9.21 2.75 -6.43
C ALA A 87 -8.37 1.59 -6.98
N LEU A 88 -8.91 0.36 -6.95
CA LEU A 88 -8.21 -0.83 -7.43
C LEU A 88 -7.93 -0.80 -8.93
N LYS A 89 -8.84 -0.24 -9.73
CA LYS A 89 -8.59 -0.04 -11.16
C LYS A 89 -7.42 0.92 -11.37
N THR A 90 -7.40 2.04 -10.66
CA THR A 90 -6.28 2.98 -10.70
C THR A 90 -4.98 2.35 -10.17
N ALA A 91 -5.05 1.51 -9.15
CA ALA A 91 -3.91 0.77 -8.63
C ALA A 91 -3.32 -0.18 -9.69
N LEU A 92 -4.15 -0.90 -10.43
CA LEU A 92 -3.69 -1.75 -11.53
C LEU A 92 -3.01 -0.94 -12.64
N ASP A 93 -3.57 0.21 -13.01
CA ASP A 93 -2.97 1.09 -14.04
C ASP A 93 -1.63 1.70 -13.57
N ASN A 94 -1.53 2.06 -12.28
CA ASN A 94 -0.27 2.48 -11.65
C ASN A 94 0.76 1.34 -11.67
N ALA A 95 0.36 0.13 -11.29
CA ALA A 95 1.23 -1.05 -11.30
C ALA A 95 1.80 -1.31 -12.69
N LYS A 96 0.98 -1.18 -13.74
CA LYS A 96 1.44 -1.30 -15.14
C LYS A 96 2.40 -0.18 -15.52
N SER A 97 2.08 1.06 -15.17
CA SER A 97 2.90 2.23 -15.50
C SER A 97 4.27 2.21 -14.83
N LEU A 98 4.37 1.62 -13.63
CA LEU A 98 5.62 1.42 -12.90
C LEU A 98 6.33 0.11 -13.26
N GLY A 99 5.72 -0.75 -14.09
CA GLY A 99 6.26 -2.06 -14.44
C GLY A 99 6.27 -3.05 -13.28
N LEU A 100 5.36 -2.93 -12.31
CA LEU A 100 5.31 -3.76 -11.09
C LEU A 100 4.17 -4.79 -11.09
N TYR A 101 3.31 -4.79 -12.12
CA TYR A 101 2.08 -5.60 -12.19
C TYR A 101 2.28 -7.13 -12.08
N PHE A 102 3.52 -7.63 -12.21
CA PHE A 102 3.84 -9.05 -12.04
C PHE A 102 4.08 -9.47 -10.58
N ALA A 103 4.32 -8.52 -9.67
CA ALA A 103 4.68 -8.79 -8.27
C ALA A 103 3.60 -8.33 -7.26
N ILE A 104 2.54 -7.69 -7.75
CA ILE A 104 1.41 -7.25 -6.93
C ILE A 104 0.08 -7.66 -7.57
N SER A 105 -0.82 -8.18 -6.74
CA SER A 105 -2.21 -8.50 -7.10
C SER A 105 -3.17 -7.65 -6.28
N PHE A 106 -4.37 -7.43 -6.82
CA PHE A 106 -5.40 -6.62 -6.18
C PHE A 106 -6.70 -7.42 -6.04
N VAL A 107 -7.32 -7.35 -4.87
CA VAL A 107 -8.61 -8.00 -4.59
C VAL A 107 -9.57 -6.98 -3.98
N ARG A 108 -10.79 -6.96 -4.51
CA ARG A 108 -11.88 -6.20 -3.91
C ARG A 108 -12.50 -7.00 -2.77
N ALA A 109 -12.30 -6.57 -1.53
CA ALA A 109 -12.86 -7.21 -0.36
C ALA A 109 -12.90 -6.27 0.84
N ASP A 110 -13.70 -6.66 1.84
CA ASP A 110 -13.70 -6.02 3.15
C ASP A 110 -12.53 -6.59 3.97
N VAL A 111 -11.63 -5.71 4.43
CA VAL A 111 -10.47 -6.07 5.25
C VAL A 111 -10.86 -6.78 6.55
N SER A 112 -12.04 -6.49 7.10
CA SER A 112 -12.55 -7.09 8.33
C SER A 112 -13.01 -8.54 8.14
N HIS A 113 -13.22 -8.97 6.89
CA HIS A 113 -13.74 -10.29 6.53
C HIS A 113 -12.98 -10.88 5.34
N LEU A 114 -11.66 -10.96 5.42
CA LEU A 114 -10.86 -11.57 4.35
C LEU A 114 -10.79 -13.10 4.53
N PRO A 115 -11.37 -13.90 3.61
CA PRO A 115 -11.25 -15.35 3.64
C PRO A 115 -9.87 -15.77 3.09
N LEU A 116 -8.80 -15.38 3.77
CA LEU A 116 -7.44 -15.66 3.33
C LEU A 116 -7.09 -17.13 3.60
N ALA A 117 -6.97 -17.92 2.53
CA ALA A 117 -6.47 -19.29 2.60
C ALA A 117 -4.96 -19.35 2.91
N ARG A 118 -4.23 -18.24 2.71
CA ARG A 118 -2.78 -18.14 2.90
C ARG A 118 -2.46 -17.09 3.97
N ARG A 119 -1.42 -17.37 4.77
CA ARG A 119 -0.88 -16.41 5.73
C ARG A 119 0.04 -15.41 5.03
N PHE A 120 -0.02 -14.15 5.47
CA PHE A 120 0.93 -13.11 5.13
C PHE A 120 1.92 -12.95 6.28
N ASP A 121 3.15 -12.58 5.95
CA ASP A 121 4.21 -12.39 6.94
C ASP A 121 4.18 -10.97 7.50
N THR A 122 3.73 -10.01 6.68
CA THR A 122 3.68 -8.58 7.04
C THR A 122 2.38 -7.95 6.54
N VAL A 123 1.77 -7.10 7.37
CA VAL A 123 0.66 -6.24 6.98
C VAL A 123 1.15 -4.79 7.01
N ILE A 124 0.99 -4.08 5.89
CA ILE A 124 1.20 -2.64 5.81
C ILE A 124 -0.14 -1.96 5.53
N GLN A 125 -0.32 -0.77 6.08
CA GLN A 125 -1.58 -0.04 5.97
C GLN A 125 -1.38 1.44 6.28
N ASN A 126 -2.23 2.26 5.69
CA ASN A 126 -2.49 3.64 6.09
C ASN A 126 -4.02 3.76 6.26
N PRO A 127 -4.57 3.26 7.37
CA PRO A 127 -6.01 3.17 7.55
C PRO A 127 -6.64 4.57 7.72
N PRO A 128 -7.95 4.71 7.50
CA PRO A 128 -8.65 5.94 7.84
C PRO A 128 -8.46 6.26 9.33
N PHE A 129 -8.32 7.54 9.68
CA PHE A 129 -8.11 7.97 11.07
C PHE A 129 -9.40 7.92 11.89
N GLY A 130 -10.55 7.67 11.26
CA GLY A 130 -11.86 7.57 11.91
C GLY A 130 -12.41 8.94 12.34
N VAL A 131 -11.94 10.00 11.70
CA VAL A 131 -12.38 11.39 11.92
C VAL A 131 -13.83 11.55 11.46
N HIS A 132 -14.22 10.88 10.37
CA HIS A 132 -15.59 10.92 9.86
C HIS A 132 -16.46 9.76 10.37
N ARG A 133 -15.85 8.62 10.71
CA ARG A 133 -16.53 7.47 11.32
C ARG A 133 -15.65 6.87 12.41
N ARG A 134 -16.06 7.07 13.66
CA ARG A 134 -15.36 6.52 14.83
C ARG A 134 -15.22 5.00 14.70
N GLY A 135 -14.00 4.49 14.78
CA GLY A 135 -13.70 3.05 14.72
C GLY A 135 -13.47 2.49 13.30
N ALA A 136 -13.37 3.35 12.27
CA ALA A 136 -13.03 2.88 10.93
C ALA A 136 -11.61 2.30 10.84
N ASP A 137 -10.68 2.81 11.65
CA ASP A 137 -9.33 2.32 11.87
C ASP A 137 -9.31 0.87 12.41
N ARG A 138 -10.23 0.55 13.33
CA ARG A 138 -10.30 -0.76 13.98
C ARG A 138 -10.64 -1.92 13.05
N MET A 139 -11.19 -1.64 11.86
CA MET A 139 -11.46 -2.68 10.86
C MET A 139 -10.17 -3.24 10.25
N PHE A 140 -9.03 -2.58 10.47
CA PHE A 140 -7.72 -2.94 9.92
C PHE A 140 -6.72 -3.44 10.98
N LEU A 141 -7.15 -3.62 12.24
CA LEU A 141 -6.37 -4.18 13.36
C LEU A 141 -6.83 -5.59 13.69
#